data_AF-A0A6N6KH93-F1
#
_entry.id   AF-A0A6N6KH93-F1
#
_cell.length_a   1.000
_cell.length_b   1.000
_cell.length_c   1.000
_cell.angle_alpha   90.00
_cell.angle_beta   90.00
_cell.angle_gamma   90.00
#
_symmetry.space_group_name_H-M   'P 1'
#
loop_
_entity.id
_entity.type
_entity.pdbx_description
1 polymer ?
#
loop_
_entity_poly.entity_id
_entity_poly.type
_entity_poly.pdbx_seq_one_letter_code
_entity_poly.pdbx_strand_id
1 'polypeptide(L)'
;MFAQEIQNWRPWDQTGINIFEPGKDLETPFNGVKVKVGGAFTQQFQSLSHSNAAGEGVDGGLYDLAPGFNLATANLNFDVQLDDGIRVALENYMSSRHHTEFWVKGGYI
;
A
#
# COMPACT_ATOMS: atom_id res chain seq x y z
N MET A 1 -1.97 24.43 -12.52
CA MET A 1 -1.27 24.21 -11.22
C MET A 1 -0.60 22.86 -11.34
N PHE A 2 0.70 22.84 -11.61
CA PHE A 2 1.46 21.61 -11.80
C PHE A 2 1.67 20.97 -10.42
N ALA A 3 1.30 19.70 -10.28
CA ALA A 3 1.64 18.92 -9.10
C ALA A 3 3.17 18.99 -8.89
N GLN A 4 3.64 19.11 -7.64
CA GLN A 4 5.08 19.02 -7.34
C GLN A 4 5.60 17.68 -7.84
N GLU A 5 6.36 17.69 -8.93
CA GLU A 5 7.01 16.49 -9.44
C GLU A 5 8.35 16.29 -8.75
N ILE A 6 8.46 15.14 -8.08
CA ILE A 6 9.72 14.65 -7.54
C ILE A 6 10.58 14.21 -8.73
N GLN A 7 11.83 14.67 -8.80
CA GLN A 7 12.75 14.33 -9.88
C GLN A 7 13.14 12.85 -9.81
N ASN A 8 13.44 12.24 -10.96
CA ASN A 8 13.89 10.84 -11.03
C ASN A 8 12.97 9.90 -10.22
N TRP A 9 11.67 10.02 -10.46
CA TRP A 9 10.62 9.28 -9.75
C TRP A 9 9.92 8.29 -10.68
N ARG A 10 9.56 7.12 -10.15
CA ARG A 10 8.67 6.17 -10.81
C ARG A 10 7.31 6.16 -10.11
N PRO A 11 6.21 6.52 -10.79
CA PRO A 11 4.86 6.43 -10.23
C PRO A 11 4.52 5.04 -9.68
N TRP A 12 3.76 5.00 -8.59
CA TRP A 12 3.25 3.74 -8.00
C TRP A 12 1.92 3.29 -8.58
N ASP A 13 1.30 4.10 -9.42
CA ASP A 13 0.04 3.79 -10.09
C ASP A 13 0.29 3.05 -11.41
N GLN A 14 -0.79 2.82 -12.17
CA GLN A 14 -0.75 2.12 -13.44
C GLN A 14 0.17 2.78 -14.48
N THR A 15 0.48 4.07 -14.36
CA THR A 15 1.41 4.75 -15.27
C THR A 15 2.86 4.25 -15.11
N GLY A 16 3.21 3.68 -13.96
CA GLY A 16 4.51 3.10 -13.68
C GLY A 16 4.69 1.65 -14.15
N ILE A 17 3.65 0.99 -14.68
CA ILE A 17 3.67 -0.46 -14.94
C ILE A 17 4.74 -0.88 -15.96
N ASN A 18 5.01 -0.03 -16.95
CA ASN A 18 5.99 -0.26 -18.02
C ASN A 18 7.31 0.51 -17.82
N ILE A 19 7.54 1.05 -16.62
CA ILE A 19 8.76 1.76 -16.26
C ILE A 19 9.59 0.83 -15.38
N PHE A 20 10.75 0.40 -15.85
CA PHE A 20 11.63 -0.51 -15.10
C PHE A 20 12.34 0.20 -13.94
N GLU A 21 13.00 1.31 -14.22
CA GLU A 21 13.72 2.13 -13.23
C GLU A 21 13.31 3.60 -13.35
N PRO A 22 13.44 4.41 -12.28
CA PRO A 22 13.29 5.85 -12.38
C PRO A 22 14.28 6.44 -13.40
N GLY A 23 13.90 7.54 -14.04
CA GLY A 23 14.78 8.28 -14.94
C GLY A 23 16.07 8.76 -14.24
N LYS A 24 17.06 9.13 -15.05
CA LYS A 24 18.37 9.65 -14.61
C LYS A 24 18.60 11.02 -15.24
N ASP A 25 17.76 11.97 -14.85
CA ASP A 25 17.94 13.38 -15.18
C ASP A 25 18.95 14.01 -14.24
N LEU A 26 19.96 14.66 -14.81
CA LEU A 26 21.06 15.35 -14.12
C LEU A 26 21.09 16.85 -14.48
N GLU A 27 20.21 17.31 -15.36
CA GLU A 27 20.20 18.67 -15.88
C GLU A 27 19.16 19.54 -15.17
N THR A 28 18.04 18.95 -14.74
CA THR A 28 17.02 19.70 -14.02
C THR A 28 17.52 20.07 -12.62
N PRO A 29 17.60 21.37 -12.26
CA PRO A 29 18.03 21.77 -10.94
C PRO A 29 16.95 21.50 -9.89
N PHE A 30 17.38 21.11 -8.69
CA PHE A 30 16.48 21.04 -7.55
C PHE A 30 15.90 22.43 -7.24
N ASN A 31 14.57 22.50 -7.16
CA ASN A 31 13.84 23.75 -6.92
C ASN A 31 12.94 23.63 -5.69
N GLY A 32 13.57 23.38 -4.54
CA GLY A 32 12.95 23.33 -3.23
C GLY A 32 12.23 22.02 -2.92
N VAL A 33 11.93 21.84 -1.63
CA VAL A 33 11.35 20.61 -1.07
C VAL A 33 10.07 20.22 -1.80
N LYS A 34 9.97 18.94 -2.17
CA LYS A 34 8.79 18.36 -2.82
C LYS A 34 8.21 17.28 -1.92
N VAL A 35 6.91 17.34 -1.63
CA VAL A 35 6.21 16.36 -0.81
C VAL A 35 5.12 15.71 -1.65
N LYS A 36 5.11 14.38 -1.64
CA LYS A 36 4.04 13.58 -2.22
C LYS A 36 3.46 12.67 -1.14
N VAL A 37 2.14 12.69 -1.02
CA VAL A 37 1.39 11.82 -0.12
C VAL A 37 0.60 10.85 -0.99
N GLY A 38 0.82 9.56 -0.78
CA GLY A 38 0.17 8.48 -1.51
C GLY A 38 -0.45 7.47 -0.56
N GLY A 39 -1.26 6.57 -1.10
CA GLY A 39 -1.80 5.46 -0.34
C GLY A 39 -2.30 4.36 -1.24
N ALA A 40 -2.41 3.17 -0.66
CA ALA A 40 -2.99 1.99 -1.30
C ALA A 40 -3.99 1.35 -0.36
N PHE A 41 -5.13 0.92 -0.89
CA PHE A 41 -6.19 0.29 -0.12
C PHE A 41 -6.75 -0.91 -0.86
N THR A 42 -6.82 -2.05 -0.19
CA THR A 42 -7.41 -3.27 -0.71
C THR A 42 -8.38 -3.84 0.31
N GLN A 43 -9.64 -4.01 -0.10
CA GLN A 43 -10.67 -4.70 0.67
C GLN A 43 -11.07 -5.96 -0.08
N GLN A 44 -10.97 -7.12 0.57
CA GLN A 44 -11.38 -8.38 -0.02
C GLN A 44 -12.71 -8.82 0.57
N PHE A 45 -13.56 -9.38 -0.29
CA PHE A 45 -14.77 -10.09 0.09
C PHE A 45 -14.54 -11.58 -0.12
N GLN A 46 -14.90 -12.39 0.85
CA GLN A 46 -14.74 -13.83 0.83
C GLN A 46 -16.08 -14.50 1.13
N SER A 47 -16.48 -15.43 0.27
CA SER A 47 -17.63 -16.30 0.45
C SER A 47 -17.21 -17.72 0.10
N LEU A 48 -16.83 -18.50 1.11
CA LEU A 48 -16.42 -19.89 0.93
C LEU A 48 -17.52 -20.84 1.38
N SER A 49 -17.57 -22.01 0.76
CA SER A 49 -18.33 -23.16 1.22
C SER A 49 -17.40 -24.32 1.48
N HIS A 50 -17.81 -25.22 2.37
CA HIS A 50 -17.08 -26.43 2.70
C HIS A 50 -18.04 -27.58 2.98
N SER A 51 -17.55 -28.82 2.93
CA SER A 51 -18.33 -30.01 3.24
C SER A 51 -17.45 -31.15 3.72
N ASN A 52 -18.01 -32.05 4.53
CA ASN A 52 -17.37 -33.30 4.93
C ASN A 52 -18.39 -34.45 4.97
N ALA A 53 -17.90 -35.68 5.16
CA ALA A 53 -18.73 -36.88 5.19
C ALA A 53 -19.58 -37.03 6.47
N ALA A 54 -19.28 -36.27 7.54
CA ALA A 54 -20.00 -36.36 8.80
C ALA A 54 -21.40 -35.73 8.71
N GLY A 55 -21.62 -34.72 7.86
CA GLY A 55 -22.91 -34.02 7.79
C GLY A 55 -23.02 -32.90 8.81
N GLU A 56 -23.92 -31.95 8.57
CA GLU A 56 -24.10 -30.74 9.40
C GLU A 56 -24.68 -31.11 10.78
N GLY A 57 -24.17 -30.49 11.85
CA GLY A 57 -24.75 -30.60 13.20
C GLY A 57 -24.57 -31.93 13.93
N VAL A 58 -23.70 -32.83 13.44
CA VAL A 58 -23.30 -34.06 14.15
C VAL A 58 -21.88 -33.97 14.70
N ASP A 59 -21.51 -34.91 15.57
CA ASP A 59 -20.13 -35.01 16.08
C ASP A 59 -19.15 -35.28 14.91
N GLY A 60 -18.23 -34.35 14.68
CA GLY A 60 -17.35 -34.31 13.50
C GLY A 60 -17.90 -33.53 12.30
N GLY A 61 -19.08 -32.92 12.37
CA GLY A 61 -19.65 -32.03 11.35
C GLY A 61 -18.94 -30.67 11.27
N LEU A 62 -18.97 -30.04 10.09
CA LEU A 62 -18.42 -28.69 9.89
C LEU A 62 -19.42 -27.62 10.38
N TYR A 63 -18.92 -26.41 10.67
CA TYR A 63 -19.74 -25.26 11.05
C TYR A 63 -20.05 -24.40 9.83
N ASP A 64 -21.21 -23.74 9.77
CA ASP A 64 -21.56 -22.88 8.63
C ASP A 64 -20.56 -21.72 8.43
N LEU A 65 -20.10 -21.55 7.19
CA LEU A 65 -19.30 -20.40 6.78
C LEU A 65 -20.20 -19.27 6.30
N ALA A 66 -19.98 -18.07 6.85
CA ALA A 66 -20.65 -16.86 6.40
C ALA A 66 -19.77 -16.07 5.44
N PRO A 67 -20.34 -15.45 4.39
CA PRO A 67 -19.62 -14.48 3.59
C PRO A 67 -19.24 -13.26 4.43
N GLY A 68 -18.08 -12.67 4.15
CA GLY A 68 -17.60 -11.51 4.90
C GLY A 68 -16.44 -10.78 4.25
N PHE A 69 -16.15 -9.61 4.80
CA PHE A 69 -14.97 -8.83 4.48
C PHE A 69 -13.85 -9.18 5.45
N ASN A 70 -12.63 -9.34 4.94
CA ASN A 70 -11.46 -9.43 5.80
C ASN A 70 -11.05 -8.04 6.30
N LEU A 71 -10.06 -7.98 7.18
CA LEU A 71 -9.41 -6.71 7.52
C LEU A 71 -8.79 -6.12 6.25
N ALA A 72 -9.17 -4.89 5.90
CA ALA A 72 -8.58 -4.20 4.76
C ALA A 72 -7.06 -4.17 4.88
N THR A 73 -6.35 -4.13 3.75
CA THR A 73 -4.93 -3.75 3.73
C THR A 73 -4.85 -2.30 3.31
N ALA A 74 -4.23 -1.46 4.14
CA ALA A 74 -4.15 -0.03 3.89
C ALA A 74 -2.73 0.48 4.18
N ASN A 75 -2.12 1.15 3.21
CA ASN A 75 -0.81 1.78 3.35
C ASN A 75 -0.92 3.29 3.12
N LEU A 76 -0.18 4.06 3.91
CA LEU A 76 0.01 5.51 3.75
C LEU A 76 1.49 5.78 3.50
N ASN A 77 1.78 6.41 2.37
CA ASN A 77 3.14 6.62 1.90
C ASN A 77 3.47 8.11 1.82
N PHE A 78 4.67 8.48 2.26
CA PHE A 78 5.24 9.80 2.09
C PHE A 78 6.53 9.71 1.29
N ASP A 79 6.60 10.44 0.19
CA ASP A 79 7.85 10.69 -0.52
C ASP A 79 8.19 12.16 -0.42
N VAL A 80 9.36 12.46 0.12
CA VAL A 80 9.82 13.82 0.33
C VAL A 80 11.20 13.98 -0.29
N GLN A 81 11.29 14.77 -1.35
CA GLN A 81 12.58 15.20 -1.89
C GLN A 81 13.07 16.39 -1.08
N LEU A 82 14.21 16.23 -0.41
CA LEU A 82 14.79 17.23 0.49
C LEU A 82 15.80 18.13 -0.23
N ASP A 83 16.56 17.55 -1.17
CA ASP A 83 17.57 18.23 -1.98
C ASP A 83 17.80 17.48 -3.31
N ASP A 84 18.73 17.96 -4.14
CA ASP A 84 19.21 17.24 -5.32
C ASP A 84 19.76 15.86 -4.93
N GLY A 85 19.19 14.81 -5.50
CA GLY A 85 19.55 13.42 -5.19
C GLY A 85 19.16 12.89 -3.81
N ILE A 86 18.56 13.70 -2.91
CA ILE A 86 18.21 13.27 -1.54
C ILE A 86 16.70 13.12 -1.38
N ARG A 87 16.23 11.92 -1.00
CA ARG A 87 14.80 11.63 -0.84
C ARG A 87 14.50 10.72 0.34
N VAL A 88 13.60 11.17 1.21
CA VAL A 88 12.97 10.32 2.21
C VAL A 88 11.76 9.61 1.60
N ALA A 89 11.70 8.29 1.76
CA ALA A 89 10.51 7.48 1.52
C ALA A 89 10.08 6.84 2.84
N LEU A 90 8.81 7.01 3.23
CA LEU A 90 8.22 6.41 4.43
C LEU A 90 6.91 5.72 4.09
N GLU A 91 6.82 4.42 4.35
CA GLU A 91 5.60 3.62 4.19
C GLU A 91 5.05 3.23 5.56
N ASN A 92 3.78 3.55 5.79
CA ASN A 92 3.04 3.27 7.01
C ASN A 92 1.94 2.26 6.73
N TYR A 93 1.80 1.26 7.60
CA TYR A 93 0.73 0.28 7.60
C TYR A 93 -0.42 0.75 8.49
N MET A 94 -1.56 1.04 7.87
CA MET A 94 -2.74 1.65 8.51
C MET A 94 -3.79 0.62 8.96
N SER A 95 -3.69 -0.64 8.53
CA SER A 95 -4.66 -1.68 8.87
C SER A 95 -4.23 -2.57 10.03
N SER A 96 -3.70 -1.97 11.09
CA SER A 96 -3.42 -2.68 12.34
C SER A 96 -4.71 -3.21 12.97
N ARG A 97 -4.67 -4.42 13.54
CA ARG A 97 -5.76 -4.95 14.38
C ARG A 97 -5.93 -4.15 15.68
N HIS A 98 -4.95 -3.33 16.05
CA HIS A 98 -5.04 -2.36 17.15
C HIS A 98 -5.35 -0.97 16.55
N HIS A 99 -6.64 -0.64 16.50
CA HIS A 99 -7.25 0.39 15.65
C HIS A 99 -6.91 1.87 15.96
N THR A 100 -6.03 2.17 16.92
CA THR A 100 -5.60 3.56 17.23
C THR A 100 -4.23 3.95 16.69
N GLU A 101 -3.42 2.99 16.21
CA GLU A 101 -2.08 3.30 15.69
C GLU A 101 -1.84 2.72 14.30
N PHE A 102 -1.19 3.51 13.45
CA PHE A 102 -0.50 3.00 12.26
C PHE A 102 0.97 2.73 12.58
N TRP A 103 1.56 1.80 11.85
CA TRP A 103 2.91 1.31 12.12
C TRP A 103 3.82 1.66 10.96
N VAL A 104 5.08 1.99 11.25
CA VAL A 104 6.08 2.14 10.19
C VAL A 104 6.36 0.75 9.63
N LYS A 105 6.03 0.56 8.35
CA LYS A 105 6.31 -0.68 7.61
C LYS A 105 7.75 -0.66 7.10
N GLY A 106 8.24 0.51 6.70
CA GLY A 106 9.60 0.71 6.25
C GLY A 106 9.84 2.11 5.73
N GLY A 107 11.09 2.38 5.36
CA GLY A 107 11.48 3.64 4.76
C GLY A 107 12.99 3.74 4.58
N TYR A 108 13.42 4.72 3.79
CA TYR A 108 14.83 5.06 3.56
C TYR A 108 14.98 6.56 3.30
N ILE A 109 16.23 7.02 3.36
CA ILE A 109 16.66 8.36 2.93
C ILE A 109 17.71 8.24 1.83
#